data_AF-A0A2V6HTU0-F1
#
_entry.id   AF-A0A2V6HTU0-F1
#
_cell.length_a   1.000
_cell.length_b   1.000
_cell.length_c   1.000
_cell.angle_alpha   90.00
_cell.angle_beta   90.00
_cell.angle_gamma   90.00
#
_symmetry.space_group_name_H-M   'P 1'
#
loop_
_entity.id
_entity.type
_entity.pdbx_description
1 polymer ?
#
loop_
_entity_poly.entity_id
_entity_poly.type
_entity_poly.pdbx_seq_one_letter_code
_entity_poly.pdbx_strand_id
1 'polypeptide(L)'
;MKALLLVLGIAETDEDPMNTRESFSTSICKEQTLMAEREFSAFISAVKELLGPDQAQLSALDWLDELELIDSQPGSTNRHWRKVTIAASARLANRLNAGPHDRSPFAKHVA
;
A
#
# COMPACT_ATOMS: atom_id res chain seq x y z
N MET A 1 14.97 -48.82 -17.47
CA MET A 1 15.36 -47.90 -16.38
C MET A 1 14.10 -47.17 -15.87
N LYS A 2 13.09 -47.89 -15.38
CA LYS A 2 12.78 -48.07 -13.94
C LYS A 2 13.97 -47.95 -12.99
N ALA A 3 14.37 -46.72 -12.66
CA ALA A 3 15.22 -46.42 -11.50
C ALA A 3 15.20 -44.92 -11.21
N LEU A 4 14.03 -44.38 -10.86
CA LEU A 4 13.91 -43.18 -10.02
C LEU A 4 12.51 -43.12 -9.39
N LEU A 5 12.01 -44.28 -8.95
CA LEU A 5 10.65 -44.47 -8.43
C LEU A 5 10.67 -44.78 -6.92
N LEU A 6 11.72 -44.41 -6.17
CA LEU A 6 11.93 -44.91 -4.81
C LEU A 6 12.72 -43.98 -3.85
N VAL A 7 12.58 -42.65 -3.93
CA VAL A 7 13.20 -41.74 -2.90
C VAL A 7 12.23 -40.79 -2.19
N LEU A 8 10.96 -40.69 -2.58
CA LEU A 8 9.94 -40.22 -1.63
C LEU A 8 8.69 -41.07 -1.81
N GLY A 9 8.60 -42.13 -1.01
CA GLY A 9 7.31 -42.75 -0.73
C GLY A 9 6.44 -41.73 -0.03
N ILE A 10 5.53 -41.12 -0.77
CA ILE A 10 4.34 -40.50 -0.21
C ILE A 10 3.18 -41.30 -0.77
N ALA A 11 2.55 -42.02 0.16
CA ALA A 11 1.31 -42.73 -0.05
C ALA A 11 0.30 -41.81 -0.74
N GLU A 12 -0.52 -42.39 -1.60
CA GLU A 12 -1.70 -41.75 -2.16
C GLU A 12 -2.44 -41.00 -1.05
N THR A 13 -2.40 -39.68 -1.13
CA THR A 13 -3.34 -38.83 -0.43
C THR A 13 -4.18 -38.21 -1.54
N ASP A 14 -5.46 -38.55 -1.49
CA ASP A 14 -6.54 -38.04 -2.32
C ASP A 14 -6.77 -36.56 -1.98
N GLU A 15 -5.75 -35.73 -2.22
CA GLU A 15 -5.79 -34.29 -1.97
C GLU A 15 -6.20 -33.61 -3.28
N ASP A 16 -7.47 -33.21 -3.30
CA ASP A 16 -8.08 -32.48 -4.39
C ASP A 16 -7.18 -31.29 -4.79
N PRO A 17 -6.66 -31.24 -6.03
CA PRO A 17 -5.80 -30.15 -6.50
C PRO A 17 -6.48 -28.77 -6.39
N MET A 18 -7.82 -28.72 -6.21
CA MET A 18 -8.57 -27.48 -6.04
C MET A 18 -8.30 -26.77 -4.69
N ASN A 19 -7.96 -27.49 -3.61
CA ASN A 19 -7.75 -26.92 -2.26
C ASN A 19 -6.44 -26.11 -2.12
N THR A 20 -5.40 -26.50 -2.88
CA THR A 20 -4.08 -25.87 -2.77
C THR A 20 -4.07 -24.43 -3.30
N ARG A 21 -4.73 -24.16 -4.43
CA ARG A 21 -4.77 -22.83 -5.07
C ARG A 21 -5.49 -21.78 -4.22
N GLU A 22 -6.55 -22.17 -3.54
CA GLU A 22 -7.31 -21.31 -2.63
C GLU A 22 -6.51 -21.00 -1.37
N SER A 23 -5.80 -22.00 -0.82
CA SER A 23 -4.92 -21.85 0.34
C SER A 23 -3.76 -20.87 0.07
N PHE A 24 -3.08 -20.99 -1.08
CA PHE A 24 -2.03 -20.04 -1.47
C PHE A 24 -2.56 -18.62 -1.68
N SER A 25 -3.71 -18.47 -2.35
CA SER A 25 -4.34 -17.17 -2.59
C SER A 25 -4.74 -16.48 -1.28
N THR A 26 -5.27 -17.25 -0.33
CA THR A 26 -5.63 -16.77 1.01
C THR A 26 -4.39 -16.34 1.81
N SER A 27 -3.30 -17.11 1.73
CA SER A 27 -2.04 -16.78 2.40
C SER A 27 -1.43 -15.48 1.86
N ILE A 28 -1.38 -15.32 0.54
CA ILE A 28 -0.89 -14.10 -0.11
C ILE A 28 -1.75 -12.90 0.27
N CYS A 29 -3.07 -13.04 0.26
CA CYS A 29 -3.99 -11.98 0.68
C CYS A 29 -3.71 -11.53 2.12
N LYS A 30 -3.55 -12.47 3.05
CA LYS A 30 -3.21 -12.16 4.45
C LYS A 30 -1.88 -11.44 4.58
N GLU A 31 -0.85 -11.89 3.89
CA GLU A 31 0.48 -11.27 3.93
C GLU A 31 0.44 -9.83 3.38
N GLN A 32 -0.26 -9.62 2.26
CA GLN A 32 -0.43 -8.29 1.69
C GLN A 32 -1.18 -7.36 2.64
N THR A 33 -2.28 -7.81 3.26
CA THR A 33 -3.02 -7.02 4.25
C THR A 33 -2.14 -6.63 5.45
N LEU A 34 -1.36 -7.57 6.00
CA LEU A 34 -0.47 -7.27 7.13
C LEU A 34 0.61 -6.25 6.77
N MET A 35 1.18 -6.33 5.57
CA MET A 35 2.16 -5.33 5.11
C MET A 35 1.52 -3.95 4.91
N ALA A 36 0.29 -3.91 4.37
CA ALA A 36 -0.50 -2.70 4.23
C ALA A 36 -0.72 -2.01 5.57
N GLU A 37 -1.25 -2.77 6.54
CA GLU A 37 -1.57 -2.29 7.88
C GLU A 37 -0.33 -1.76 8.58
N ARG A 38 0.80 -2.46 8.44
CA ARG A 38 2.07 -2.04 9.03
C ARG A 38 2.55 -0.71 8.45
N GLU A 39 2.58 -0.58 7.12
CA GLU A 39 3.02 0.64 6.43
C GLU A 39 2.08 1.82 6.74
N PHE A 40 0.78 1.60 6.66
CA PHE A 40 -0.24 2.60 6.96
C PHE A 40 -0.18 3.06 8.42
N SER A 41 -0.14 2.13 9.38
CA SER A 41 -0.10 2.48 10.80
C SER A 41 1.17 3.23 11.18
N ALA A 42 2.32 2.84 10.62
CA ALA A 42 3.59 3.53 10.85
C ALA A 42 3.54 4.97 10.30
N PHE A 43 3.04 5.14 9.08
CA PHE A 43 2.91 6.44 8.44
C PHE A 43 1.96 7.37 9.21
N ILE A 44 0.74 6.92 9.53
CA ILE A 44 -0.26 7.75 10.23
C ILE A 44 0.20 8.10 11.64
N SER A 45 0.85 7.18 12.34
CA SER A 45 1.40 7.47 13.68
C SER A 45 2.49 8.55 13.60
N ALA A 46 3.42 8.43 12.66
CA ALA A 46 4.48 9.42 12.46
C ALA A 46 3.91 10.81 12.09
N VAL A 47 2.94 10.87 11.17
CA VAL A 47 2.29 12.14 10.81
C VAL A 47 1.56 12.74 12.00
N LYS A 48 0.83 11.92 12.77
CA LYS A 48 0.11 12.38 13.97
C LYS A 48 1.07 12.96 15.01
N GLU A 49 2.19 12.31 15.25
CA GLU A 49 3.21 12.75 16.21
C GLU A 49 3.90 14.05 15.77
N LEU A 50 4.20 14.19 14.48
CA LEU A 50 4.97 15.33 13.96
C LEU A 50 4.13 16.55 13.59
N LEU A 51 2.90 16.33 13.10
CA LEU A 51 2.08 17.34 12.43
C LEU A 51 0.65 17.44 13.00
N GLY A 52 0.31 16.58 13.95
CA GLY A 52 -0.97 16.60 14.64
C GLY A 52 -2.07 15.76 13.97
N PRO A 53 -3.20 15.58 14.67
CA PRO A 53 -4.27 14.67 14.26
C PRO A 53 -4.94 15.08 12.95
N ASP A 54 -5.11 16.38 12.69
CA ASP A 54 -5.77 16.88 11.48
C ASP A 54 -4.96 16.52 10.21
N GLN A 55 -3.64 16.70 10.26
CA GLN A 55 -2.76 16.30 9.15
C GLN A 55 -2.70 14.78 9.01
N ALA A 56 -2.77 14.03 10.11
CA ALA A 56 -2.83 12.57 10.06
C ALA A 56 -4.11 12.09 9.36
N GLN A 57 -5.26 12.71 9.65
CA GLN A 57 -6.52 12.38 8.99
C GLN A 57 -6.48 12.69 7.49
N LEU A 58 -5.96 13.85 7.08
CA LEU A 58 -5.80 14.18 5.66
C LEU A 58 -4.82 13.22 4.97
N SER A 59 -3.72 12.87 5.65
CA SER A 59 -2.72 11.95 5.10
C SER A 59 -3.24 10.51 4.99
N ALA A 60 -4.19 10.12 5.83
CA ALA A 60 -4.90 8.85 5.69
C ALA A 60 -5.70 8.80 4.38
N LEU A 61 -6.39 9.88 4.04
CA LEU A 61 -7.09 10.00 2.76
C LEU A 61 -6.11 9.98 1.58
N ASP A 62 -5.02 10.74 1.66
CA ASP A 62 -3.98 10.73 0.61
C ASP A 62 -3.41 9.31 0.36
N TRP A 63 -3.22 8.54 1.43
CA TRP A 63 -2.68 7.18 1.33
C TRP A 63 -3.68 6.21 0.69
N LEU A 64 -4.98 6.34 1.01
CA LEU A 64 -6.04 5.54 0.38
C LEU A 64 -6.23 5.90 -1.10
N ASP A 65 -6.15 7.19 -1.45
CA ASP A 65 -6.21 7.63 -2.85
C ASP A 65 -5.04 7.06 -3.67
N GLU A 66 -3.82 7.11 -3.12
CA GLU A 66 -2.63 6.53 -3.77
C GLU A 66 -2.71 5.00 -3.87
N LEU A 67 -3.35 4.35 -2.91
CA LEU A 67 -3.61 2.93 -2.96
C LEU A 67 -4.51 2.56 -4.15
N GLU A 68 -5.62 3.28 -4.31
CA GLU A 68 -6.57 3.05 -5.41
C GLU A 68 -5.89 3.25 -6.78
N LEU A 69 -5.03 4.27 -6.90
CA LEU A 69 -4.25 4.51 -8.12
C LEU A 69 -3.31 3.35 -8.45
N ILE A 70 -2.59 2.83 -7.46
CA ILE A 70 -1.66 1.71 -7.66
C ILE A 70 -2.40 0.40 -7.96
N ASP A 71 -3.56 0.17 -7.34
CA ASP A 71 -4.38 -1.02 -7.56
C ASP A 71 -5.02 -1.08 -8.94
N SER A 72 -5.31 0.09 -9.52
CA SER A 72 -5.88 0.18 -10.87
C SER A 72 -4.90 -0.25 -11.98
N GLN A 73 -3.61 -0.45 -11.67
CA GLN A 73 -2.59 -0.75 -12.67
C GLN A 73 -2.54 -2.25 -13.03
N PRO A 74 -2.79 -2.64 -14.30
CA PRO A 74 -2.80 -4.03 -14.71
C PRO A 74 -1.40 -4.67 -14.59
N GLY A 75 -1.33 -5.86 -14.00
CA GLY A 75 -0.08 -6.61 -13.80
C GLY A 75 0.62 -6.39 -12.46
N SER A 76 0.03 -5.62 -11.54
CA SER A 76 0.51 -5.43 -10.17
C SER A 76 0.31 -6.70 -9.33
N THR A 77 1.11 -7.73 -9.57
CA THR A 77 1.14 -8.94 -8.71
C THR A 77 1.98 -8.72 -7.44
N ASN A 78 2.75 -7.63 -7.39
CA ASN A 78 3.54 -7.25 -6.24
C ASN A 78 3.15 -5.82 -5.82
N ARG A 79 2.26 -5.72 -4.84
CA ARG A 79 1.86 -4.43 -4.30
C ARG A 79 2.99 -3.88 -3.45
N HIS A 80 3.60 -2.80 -3.92
CA HIS A 80 4.67 -2.14 -3.19
C HIS A 80 4.08 -1.11 -2.23
N TRP A 81 3.66 -1.54 -1.04
CA TRP A 81 3.10 -0.69 0.01
C TRP A 81 3.98 0.53 0.33
N ARG A 82 5.30 0.36 0.28
CA ARG A 82 6.26 1.46 0.43
C ARG A 82 6.11 2.55 -0.64
N LYS A 83 5.71 2.22 -1.87
CA LYS A 83 5.44 3.22 -2.93
C LYS A 83 4.21 4.06 -2.57
N VAL A 84 3.15 3.43 -2.05
CA VAL A 84 1.94 4.12 -1.57
C VAL A 84 2.32 5.15 -0.49
N THR A 85 3.10 4.71 0.51
CA THR A 85 3.56 5.60 1.60
C THR A 85 4.42 6.76 1.09
N ILE A 86 5.32 6.53 0.12
CA ILE A 86 6.15 7.57 -0.49
C ILE A 86 5.29 8.60 -1.24
N ALA A 87 4.31 8.14 -2.03
CA ALA A 87 3.42 9.02 -2.77
C ALA A 87 2.53 9.86 -1.84
N ALA A 88 1.97 9.25 -0.79
CA ALA A 88 1.21 9.94 0.25
C ALA A 88 2.07 11.01 0.96
N SER A 89 3.33 10.67 1.28
CA SER A 89 4.29 11.62 1.87
C SER A 89 4.57 12.82 0.94
N ALA A 90 4.67 12.58 -0.37
CA ALA A 90 4.85 13.64 -1.35
C ALA A 90 3.63 14.58 -1.42
N ARG A 91 2.41 14.03 -1.38
CA ARG A 91 1.17 14.84 -1.29
C ARG A 91 1.11 15.68 -0.04
N LEU A 92 1.44 15.08 1.11
CA LEU A 92 1.52 15.79 2.38
C LEU A 92 2.53 16.95 2.30
N ALA A 93 3.74 16.69 1.80
CA ALA A 93 4.76 17.73 1.65
C ALA A 93 4.30 18.87 0.74
N ASN A 94 3.69 18.54 -0.41
CA ASN A 94 3.14 19.54 -1.33
C ASN A 94 2.03 20.38 -0.67
N ARG A 95 1.13 19.75 0.08
CA ARG A 95 0.06 20.45 0.82
C ARG A 95 0.62 21.40 1.88
N LEU A 96 1.63 20.97 2.64
CA LEU A 96 2.27 21.82 3.66
C LEU A 96 3.02 23.00 3.03
N ASN A 97 3.64 22.78 1.87
CA ASN A 97 4.36 23.83 1.13
C ASN A 97 3.42 24.80 0.39
N ALA A 98 2.20 24.38 0.06
CA ALA A 98 1.17 25.22 -0.57
C ALA A 98 0.48 26.20 0.40
N GLY A 99 1.11 26.53 1.53
CA GLY A 99 0.65 27.53 2.50
C GLY A 99 0.45 28.93 1.90
N PRO A 100 -0.07 29.91 2.68
CA PRO A 100 -0.89 31.05 2.21
C PRO A 100 -0.30 32.02 1.18
N HIS A 101 0.94 31.85 0.72
CA HIS A 101 1.62 32.78 -0.17
C HIS A 101 1.09 32.82 -1.61
N ASP A 102 0.17 31.94 -2.00
CA ASP A 102 -0.39 31.91 -3.37
C ASP A 102 -1.86 32.36 -3.46
N ARG A 103 -2.38 33.04 -2.42
CA ARG A 103 -3.67 33.75 -2.51
C ARG A 103 -3.59 35.18 -1.97
N SER A 104 -2.88 36.06 -2.67
CA SER A 104 -3.24 37.48 -2.64
C SER A 104 -3.79 37.90 -4.01
N PRO A 105 -5.12 38.10 -4.15
CA PRO A 105 -5.71 38.72 -5.33
C PRO A 105 -5.49 40.23 -5.41
N PHE A 106 -4.82 40.84 -4.41
CA PHE A 106 -4.75 42.29 -4.25
C PHE A 106 -3.32 42.76 -3.95
N ALA A 107 -2.48 42.94 -4.97
CA ALA A 107 -1.37 43.91 -4.93
C ALA A 107 -0.68 44.08 -6.29
N LYS A 108 -1.25 44.92 -7.17
CA LYS A 108 -0.56 45.98 -7.95
C LYS A 108 -1.58 46.75 -8.82
N HIS A 109 -2.13 47.87 -8.30
CA HIS A 109 -1.74 49.28 -8.56
C HIS A 109 -2.15 49.69 -10.00
N VAL A 110 -3.21 50.48 -10.25
CA VAL A 110 -3.35 51.93 -9.99
C VAL A 110 -2.03 52.69 -10.13
N ALA A 111 -1.80 53.19 -11.34
CA ALA A 111 -1.34 54.54 -11.65
C ALA A 111 -1.79 54.85 -13.09
#